data_AF-A0A9D9CGP2-F1
#
_entry.id   AF-A0A9D9CGP2-F1
#
_cell.length_a   1.000
_cell.length_b   1.000
_cell.length_c   1.000
_cell.angle_alpha   90.00
_cell.angle_beta   90.00
_cell.angle_gamma   90.00
#
_symmetry.space_group_name_H-M   'P 1'
#
loop_
_entity.id
_entity.type
_entity.pdbx_description
1 polymer ?
#
loop_
_entity_poly.entity_id
_entity_poly.type
_entity_poly.pdbx_seq_one_letter_code
_entity_poly.pdbx_strand_id
1 'polypeptide(L)'
;MRKITFKLAMLFLMVLSVSCVKKEYITVEPKEEPKDNSSYTIMMYGCGGGNLDMFMVNNIREALLAGSTDRVKFTGQVKFSKAFQDYEETSGTQRFVVGPATDKWYTPVEVLDTELPLYDPQSLTDFINWSKEQCPADEYILILWNHGGGWTPWGDGNSVASRAVVYDDVLDDRGLTLDDLVKGINDSGTKMKMIYYDACLMGMVEIMSALTECADYVLSASHITPGLGGDYSSLMYYLNNSTNFVEAIKTYSFETVSHWNTQGLPGDLTLVDTSKMDNLLSEISVFSGYLKEMMPAALKYAQDPGSVTPDEMVITSTLMKGISNCYMYETSYIEFPFFDLLNFAEILANGAASTYSAKLVDIASRLNRAFNEVIVYQKLSNIIVNKLDLSLAVTIVDSGRWGEHYYDGIYSKLKFDEVTNWGEWLSINPIVPTGNPNPDTFMDNFEGAGDDEDEEGEGEGDGEGDGEGDEDEDGSDELLIQLVLEIINSSR
;
A
#
# COMPACT_ATOMS: atom_id res chain seq x y z
N MET A 1 14.20 6.13 85.73
CA MET A 1 15.27 7.15 85.61
C MET A 1 16.28 6.68 84.57
N ARG A 2 16.60 7.57 83.62
CA ARG A 2 17.60 7.41 82.55
C ARG A 2 18.92 6.80 83.04
N LYS A 3 19.55 5.94 82.24
CA LYS A 3 20.72 6.31 81.42
C LYS A 3 21.17 5.15 80.51
N ILE A 4 21.52 5.57 79.30
CA ILE A 4 22.00 4.82 78.13
C ILE A 4 23.54 4.80 78.18
N THR A 5 24.18 3.73 77.69
CA THR A 5 25.51 3.78 77.05
C THR A 5 25.73 2.59 76.08
N PHE A 6 25.67 2.88 74.76
CA PHE A 6 26.69 2.62 73.69
C PHE A 6 27.84 1.63 74.00
N LYS A 7 28.36 0.73 73.15
CA LYS A 7 28.52 0.56 71.67
C LYS A 7 28.81 -0.94 71.39
N LEU A 8 28.58 -1.47 70.18
CA LEU A 8 29.61 -1.88 69.18
C LEU A 8 29.11 -2.96 68.17
N ALA A 9 29.51 -2.75 66.90
CA ALA A 9 29.87 -3.73 65.86
C ALA A 9 28.80 -4.45 64.98
N MET A 10 28.78 -3.99 63.71
CA MET A 10 28.83 -4.75 62.43
C MET A 10 27.90 -5.94 62.18
N LEU A 11 27.02 -5.81 61.17
CA LEU A 11 26.95 -6.80 60.08
C LEU A 11 26.29 -6.23 58.80
N PHE A 12 26.86 -6.65 57.67
CA PHE A 12 26.50 -6.42 56.27
C PHE A 12 25.00 -6.42 55.94
N LEU A 13 24.55 -5.49 55.09
CA LEU A 13 23.39 -5.71 54.23
C LEU A 13 23.71 -5.28 52.79
N MET A 14 23.61 -6.24 51.87
CA MET A 14 23.67 -6.07 50.42
C MET A 14 22.61 -5.06 49.96
N VAL A 15 23.03 -4.11 49.12
CA VAL A 15 22.13 -3.23 48.37
C VAL A 15 21.65 -3.98 47.13
N LEU A 16 20.40 -4.45 47.16
CA LEU A 16 19.64 -4.78 45.95
C LEU A 16 18.90 -3.50 45.54
N SER A 17 19.40 -2.82 44.51
CA SER A 17 18.66 -1.74 43.85
C SER A 17 17.57 -2.36 42.98
N VAL A 18 16.34 -2.40 43.49
CA VAL A 18 15.16 -2.64 42.67
C VAL A 18 14.90 -1.36 41.87
N SER A 19 15.24 -1.38 40.59
CA SER A 19 14.79 -0.37 39.64
C SER A 19 13.29 -0.54 39.44
N CYS A 20 12.48 0.35 40.04
CA CYS A 20 11.06 0.43 39.74
C CYS A 20 10.87 0.98 38.32
N VAL A 21 10.61 0.10 37.36
CA VAL A 21 9.97 0.49 36.11
C VAL A 21 8.56 0.96 36.47
N LYS A 22 8.31 2.28 36.39
CA LYS A 22 6.95 2.80 36.42
C LYS A 22 6.26 2.31 35.14
N LYS A 23 5.29 1.40 35.27
CA LYS A 23 4.27 1.21 34.25
C LYS A 23 3.50 2.53 34.14
N GLU A 24 3.63 3.21 33.02
CA GLU A 24 2.67 4.24 32.64
C GLU A 24 1.33 3.55 32.37
N TYR A 25 0.38 3.76 33.27
CA TYR A 25 -1.01 3.44 33.00
C TYR A 25 -1.56 4.62 32.19
N ILE A 26 -1.96 4.35 30.95
CA ILE A 26 -2.75 5.28 30.14
C ILE A 26 -3.99 5.61 30.95
N THR A 27 -4.12 6.87 31.35
CA THR A 27 -5.34 7.38 31.97
C THR A 27 -6.33 7.64 30.85
N VAL A 28 -7.38 6.83 30.78
CA VAL A 28 -8.51 7.06 29.85
C VAL A 28 -9.29 8.24 30.42
N GLU A 29 -9.22 9.39 29.76
CA GLU A 29 -10.06 10.54 30.09
C GLU A 29 -11.54 10.23 29.78
N PRO A 30 -12.51 10.85 30.48
CA PRO A 30 -13.93 10.53 30.33
C PRO A 30 -14.42 10.81 28.89
N LYS A 31 -15.29 9.93 28.37
CA LYS A 31 -16.01 10.10 27.10
C LYS A 31 -16.72 11.47 27.06
N GLU A 32 -16.54 12.22 25.98
CA GLU A 32 -17.28 13.46 25.70
C GLU A 32 -18.79 13.23 25.70
N GLU A 33 -19.55 14.29 26.01
CA GLU A 33 -21.02 14.29 25.99
C GLU A 33 -21.60 13.88 24.62
N PRO A 34 -22.81 13.29 24.56
CA PRO A 34 -23.37 12.78 23.32
C PRO A 34 -23.63 13.93 22.33
N LYS A 35 -22.99 13.84 21.17
CA LYS A 35 -23.24 14.69 20.00
C LYS A 35 -24.47 14.16 19.23
N ASP A 36 -25.13 15.04 18.47
CA ASP A 36 -26.21 14.65 17.55
C ASP A 36 -25.71 13.69 16.45
N ASN A 37 -24.43 13.78 16.08
CA ASN A 37 -23.76 12.91 15.12
C ASN A 37 -22.68 12.05 15.80
N SER A 38 -22.37 10.90 15.21
CA SER A 38 -21.19 10.12 15.61
C SER A 38 -19.89 10.85 15.25
N SER A 39 -18.76 10.49 15.86
CA SER A 39 -17.47 11.11 15.47
C SER A 39 -16.97 10.58 14.13
N TYR A 40 -17.16 9.28 13.86
CA TYR A 40 -16.69 8.64 12.64
C TYR A 40 -17.74 7.68 12.06
N THR A 41 -17.92 7.72 10.75
CA THR A 41 -18.54 6.62 9.99
C THR A 41 -17.51 6.00 9.06
N ILE A 42 -17.29 4.70 9.22
CA ILE A 42 -16.48 3.87 8.33
C ILE A 42 -17.37 3.35 7.20
N MET A 43 -16.88 3.43 5.97
CA MET A 43 -17.58 3.05 4.75
C MET A 43 -16.73 2.02 4.00
N MET A 44 -17.14 0.75 4.00
CA MET A 44 -16.48 -0.30 3.21
C MET A 44 -17.09 -0.38 1.81
N TYR A 45 -16.28 -0.22 0.78
CA TYR A 45 -16.68 -0.36 -0.62
C TYR A 45 -15.81 -1.43 -1.27
N GLY A 46 -16.40 -2.54 -1.71
CA GLY A 46 -15.61 -3.68 -2.16
C GLY A 46 -16.34 -4.75 -2.94
N CYS A 47 -15.56 -5.68 -3.50
CA CYS A 47 -16.04 -6.86 -4.21
C CYS A 47 -15.19 -8.08 -3.84
N GLY A 48 -15.74 -9.29 -3.95
CA GLY A 48 -15.01 -10.54 -3.79
C GLY A 48 -13.90 -10.75 -4.83
N GLY A 49 -14.03 -10.16 -6.04
CA GLY A 49 -12.96 -10.09 -7.03
C GLY A 49 -12.46 -11.47 -7.50
N GLY A 50 -13.37 -12.43 -7.59
CA GLY A 50 -13.11 -13.81 -8.02
C GLY A 50 -12.67 -14.77 -6.90
N ASN A 51 -11.76 -14.35 -6.02
CA ASN A 51 -11.10 -15.27 -5.07
C ASN A 51 -10.94 -14.75 -3.63
N LEU A 52 -11.49 -13.58 -3.29
CA LEU A 52 -11.34 -12.98 -1.95
C LEU A 52 -12.58 -13.09 -1.06
N ASP A 53 -13.69 -13.70 -1.49
CA ASP A 53 -14.97 -13.70 -0.74
C ASP A 53 -14.84 -14.16 0.71
N MET A 54 -14.04 -15.19 0.98
CA MET A 54 -13.81 -15.69 2.34
C MET A 54 -13.18 -14.63 3.24
N PHE A 55 -12.23 -13.86 2.71
CA PHE A 55 -11.59 -12.77 3.43
C PHE A 55 -12.55 -11.60 3.65
N MET A 56 -13.36 -11.27 2.62
CA MET A 56 -14.42 -10.26 2.74
C MET A 56 -15.38 -10.61 3.88
N VAL A 57 -15.82 -11.87 3.93
CA VAL A 57 -16.69 -12.37 4.99
C VAL A 57 -16.04 -12.22 6.35
N ASN A 58 -14.76 -12.60 6.50
CA ASN A 58 -14.05 -12.47 7.77
C ASN A 58 -13.93 -11.01 8.22
N ASN A 59 -13.56 -10.09 7.33
CA ASN A 59 -13.45 -8.67 7.69
C ASN A 59 -14.82 -8.05 8.03
N ILE A 60 -15.90 -8.45 7.35
CA ILE A 60 -17.26 -8.04 7.73
C ILE A 60 -17.62 -8.60 9.12
N ARG A 61 -17.28 -9.86 9.43
CA ARG A 61 -17.52 -10.44 10.77
C ARG A 61 -16.77 -9.69 11.85
N GLU A 62 -15.53 -9.27 11.61
CA GLU A 62 -14.77 -8.44 12.54
C GLU A 62 -15.53 -7.14 12.86
N ALA A 63 -16.02 -6.42 11.84
CA ALA A 63 -16.81 -5.22 12.04
C ALA A 63 -18.11 -5.51 12.85
N LEU A 64 -18.81 -6.61 12.55
CA LEU A 64 -20.03 -7.02 13.26
C LEU A 64 -19.76 -7.38 14.73
N LEU A 65 -18.67 -8.09 15.01
CA LEU A 65 -18.25 -8.48 16.36
C LEU A 65 -17.87 -7.27 17.21
N ALA A 66 -17.23 -6.25 16.60
CA ALA A 66 -16.95 -5.00 17.29
C ALA A 66 -18.22 -4.18 17.55
N GLY A 67 -19.10 -4.10 16.54
CA GLY A 67 -20.36 -3.38 16.61
C GLY A 67 -20.22 -1.85 16.63
N SER A 68 -21.25 -1.17 16.13
CA SER A 68 -21.34 0.29 16.15
C SER A 68 -21.54 0.82 17.57
N THR A 69 -20.93 1.97 17.86
CA THR A 69 -21.08 2.73 19.11
C THR A 69 -21.71 4.10 18.83
N ASP A 70 -21.89 4.94 19.86
CA ASP A 70 -22.31 6.34 19.66
C ASP A 70 -21.21 7.18 18.97
N ARG A 71 -19.94 6.73 19.03
CA ARG A 71 -18.78 7.45 18.49
C ARG A 71 -18.38 6.95 17.10
N VAL A 72 -18.49 5.65 16.85
CA VAL A 72 -18.03 5.01 15.61
C VAL A 72 -19.16 4.18 15.01
N LYS A 73 -19.49 4.45 13.75
CA LYS A 73 -20.43 3.66 12.94
C LYS A 73 -19.70 2.97 11.80
N PHE A 74 -20.31 1.91 11.26
CA PHE A 74 -19.79 1.18 10.10
C PHE A 74 -20.92 0.86 9.12
N THR A 75 -20.67 1.12 7.84
CA THR A 75 -21.55 0.84 6.71
C THR A 75 -20.75 0.16 5.61
N GLY A 76 -21.40 -0.63 4.76
CA GLY A 76 -20.73 -1.24 3.61
C GLY A 76 -21.62 -1.36 2.39
N GLN A 77 -21.00 -1.27 1.20
CA GLN A 77 -21.55 -1.70 -0.08
C GLN A 77 -20.59 -2.74 -0.66
N VAL A 78 -21.06 -3.98 -0.75
CA VAL A 78 -20.24 -5.12 -1.15
C VAL A 78 -20.92 -5.96 -2.23
N LYS A 79 -20.13 -6.58 -3.10
CA LYS A 79 -20.60 -7.55 -4.08
C LYS A 79 -19.75 -8.82 -3.99
N PHE A 80 -20.37 -9.96 -3.77
CA PHE A 80 -19.67 -11.25 -3.82
C PHE A 80 -19.29 -11.61 -5.26
N SER A 81 -18.27 -12.44 -5.42
CA SER A 81 -17.78 -12.85 -6.74
C SER A 81 -18.87 -13.54 -7.56
N LYS A 82 -18.66 -13.64 -8.86
CA LYS A 82 -19.61 -14.21 -9.83
C LYS A 82 -20.13 -15.59 -9.43
N ALA A 83 -19.25 -16.45 -8.92
CA ALA A 83 -19.62 -17.80 -8.46
C ALA A 83 -20.63 -17.80 -7.29
N PHE A 84 -20.75 -16.69 -6.55
CA PHE A 84 -21.66 -16.54 -5.42
C PHE A 84 -22.98 -15.86 -5.79
N GLN A 85 -23.17 -15.38 -7.02
CA GLN A 85 -24.36 -14.60 -7.38
C GLN A 85 -25.65 -15.43 -7.48
N ASP A 86 -25.55 -16.76 -7.59
CA ASP A 86 -26.70 -17.67 -7.66
C ASP A 86 -27.33 -18.02 -6.29
N TYR A 87 -26.72 -17.58 -5.18
CA TYR A 87 -27.21 -17.86 -3.83
C TYR A 87 -27.94 -16.65 -3.24
N GLU A 88 -29.09 -16.88 -2.60
CA GLU A 88 -29.95 -15.83 -2.05
C GLU A 88 -29.19 -14.94 -1.04
N GLU A 89 -28.28 -15.54 -0.27
CA GLU A 89 -27.52 -14.88 0.78
C GLU A 89 -26.48 -13.88 0.26
N THR A 90 -25.97 -14.07 -0.96
CA THR A 90 -24.84 -13.34 -1.54
C THR A 90 -25.18 -12.64 -2.86
N SER A 91 -26.37 -12.91 -3.42
CA SER A 91 -26.86 -12.29 -4.65
C SER A 91 -27.00 -10.77 -4.53
N GLY A 92 -26.77 -10.11 -5.67
CA GLY A 92 -26.86 -8.66 -5.82
C GLY A 92 -25.67 -7.90 -5.25
N THR A 93 -25.74 -6.58 -5.37
CA THR A 93 -24.85 -5.69 -4.60
C THR A 93 -25.53 -5.32 -3.28
N GLN A 94 -24.92 -5.66 -2.15
CA GLN A 94 -25.56 -5.54 -0.84
C GLN A 94 -25.06 -4.30 -0.11
N ARG A 95 -26.00 -3.51 0.44
CA ARG A 95 -25.70 -2.44 1.39
C ARG A 95 -26.09 -2.84 2.80
N PHE A 96 -25.23 -2.58 3.76
CA PHE A 96 -25.47 -2.93 5.15
C PHE A 96 -25.00 -1.86 6.13
N VAL A 97 -25.58 -1.91 7.34
CA VAL A 97 -25.21 -1.08 8.47
C VAL A 97 -24.92 -2.00 9.65
N VAL A 98 -23.76 -1.83 10.28
CA VAL A 98 -23.39 -2.59 11.47
C VAL A 98 -24.17 -2.05 12.68
N GLY A 99 -24.93 -2.94 13.32
CA GLY A 99 -25.66 -2.66 14.57
C GLY A 99 -24.79 -2.80 15.82
N PRO A 100 -25.40 -3.01 17.01
CA PRO A 100 -24.66 -3.43 18.21
C PRO A 100 -23.87 -4.71 17.96
N ALA A 101 -22.78 -4.90 18.72
CA ALA A 101 -21.89 -6.05 18.61
C ALA A 101 -22.67 -7.37 18.58
N THR A 102 -22.39 -8.19 17.57
CA THR A 102 -23.06 -9.47 17.36
C THR A 102 -22.15 -10.45 16.62
N ASP A 103 -22.30 -11.72 16.95
CA ASP A 103 -21.74 -12.85 16.18
C ASP A 103 -22.61 -13.21 14.98
N LYS A 104 -23.77 -12.55 14.82
CA LYS A 104 -24.71 -12.82 13.75
C LYS A 104 -24.33 -12.17 12.44
N TRP A 105 -24.65 -12.84 11.33
CA TRP A 105 -24.52 -12.24 10.01
C TRP A 105 -25.51 -11.09 9.84
N TYR A 106 -25.13 -10.08 9.06
CA TYR A 106 -26.00 -8.95 8.81
C TYR A 106 -27.17 -9.33 7.90
N THR A 107 -28.26 -8.57 8.02
CA THR A 107 -29.30 -8.55 6.98
C THR A 107 -29.08 -7.29 6.14
N PRO A 108 -28.95 -7.39 4.81
CA PRO A 108 -28.80 -6.21 3.96
C PRO A 108 -29.95 -5.23 4.20
N VAL A 109 -29.60 -3.94 4.27
CA VAL A 109 -30.59 -2.86 4.29
C VAL A 109 -31.15 -2.65 2.88
N GLU A 110 -30.29 -2.75 1.86
CA GLU A 110 -30.66 -2.76 0.45
C GLU A 110 -29.93 -3.89 -0.28
N VAL A 111 -30.63 -4.55 -1.20
CA VAL A 111 -30.04 -5.44 -2.21
C VAL A 111 -30.30 -4.80 -3.56
N LEU A 112 -29.23 -4.34 -4.20
CA LEU A 112 -29.22 -3.70 -5.50
C LEU A 112 -28.91 -4.75 -6.58
N ASP A 113 -29.11 -4.34 -7.84
CA ASP A 113 -28.86 -5.20 -8.99
C ASP A 113 -27.40 -5.73 -9.00
N THR A 114 -27.23 -6.99 -9.39
CA THR A 114 -25.92 -7.63 -9.64
C THR A 114 -25.16 -6.86 -10.74
N GLU A 115 -25.89 -6.25 -11.68
CA GLU A 115 -25.37 -5.44 -12.77
C GLU A 115 -24.96 -4.01 -12.37
N LEU A 116 -25.06 -3.64 -11.08
CA LEU A 116 -24.57 -2.34 -10.61
C LEU A 116 -23.04 -2.27 -10.77
N PRO A 117 -22.49 -1.35 -11.59
CA PRO A 117 -21.05 -1.27 -11.80
C PRO A 117 -20.35 -0.63 -10.60
N LEU A 118 -19.49 -1.39 -9.90
CA LEU A 118 -18.73 -0.83 -8.78
C LEU A 118 -17.60 0.10 -9.23
N TYR A 119 -17.18 0.00 -10.49
CA TYR A 119 -16.21 0.88 -11.12
C TYR A 119 -16.80 2.22 -11.59
N ASP A 120 -18.12 2.44 -11.50
CA ASP A 120 -18.74 3.71 -11.90
C ASP A 120 -18.65 4.75 -10.76
N PRO A 121 -18.15 5.98 -11.04
CA PRO A 121 -18.13 7.09 -10.08
C PRO A 121 -19.47 7.38 -9.40
N GLN A 122 -20.58 7.21 -10.13
CA GLN A 122 -21.92 7.45 -9.61
C GLN A 122 -22.31 6.39 -8.57
N SER A 123 -21.95 5.12 -8.79
CA SER A 123 -22.17 4.05 -7.81
C SER A 123 -21.48 4.36 -6.47
N LEU A 124 -20.23 4.85 -6.53
CA LEU A 124 -19.50 5.29 -5.35
C LEU A 124 -20.14 6.52 -4.71
N THR A 125 -20.52 7.52 -5.51
CA THR A 125 -21.20 8.74 -5.03
C THR A 125 -22.47 8.41 -4.26
N ASP A 126 -23.30 7.52 -4.83
CA ASP A 126 -24.57 7.10 -4.25
C ASP A 126 -24.34 6.32 -2.95
N PHE A 127 -23.31 5.48 -2.88
CA PHE A 127 -22.94 4.79 -1.66
C PHE A 127 -22.51 5.76 -0.56
N ILE A 128 -21.61 6.71 -0.86
CA ILE A 128 -21.14 7.69 0.12
C ILE A 128 -22.33 8.48 0.69
N ASN A 129 -23.23 8.94 -0.17
CA ASN A 129 -24.42 9.68 0.25
C ASN A 129 -25.37 8.81 1.09
N TRP A 130 -25.61 7.58 0.67
CA TRP A 130 -26.42 6.63 1.42
C TRP A 130 -25.84 6.37 2.83
N SER A 131 -24.53 6.13 2.94
CA SER A 131 -23.86 5.93 4.21
C SER A 131 -23.95 7.15 5.14
N LYS A 132 -23.88 8.36 4.58
CA LYS A 132 -24.07 9.62 5.34
C LYS A 132 -25.50 9.75 5.87
N GLU A 133 -26.50 9.32 5.10
CA GLU A 133 -27.90 9.32 5.52
C GLU A 133 -28.18 8.28 6.60
N GLN A 134 -27.65 7.07 6.46
CA GLN A 134 -27.83 5.99 7.44
C GLN A 134 -27.07 6.26 8.74
N CYS A 135 -25.85 6.78 8.64
CA CYS A 135 -24.93 6.99 9.77
C CYS A 135 -24.25 8.37 9.67
N PRO A 136 -24.93 9.46 10.05
CA PRO A 136 -24.33 10.79 10.11
C PRO A 136 -23.13 10.83 11.07
N ALA A 137 -22.04 11.45 10.61
CA ALA A 137 -20.81 11.60 11.38
C ALA A 137 -20.15 12.96 11.13
N ASP A 138 -19.28 13.36 12.06
CA ASP A 138 -18.40 14.52 11.88
C ASP A 138 -17.35 14.25 10.78
N GLU A 139 -16.84 13.02 10.71
CA GLU A 139 -15.74 12.61 9.85
C GLU A 139 -16.02 11.25 9.20
N TYR A 140 -15.52 11.03 7.99
CA TYR A 140 -15.81 9.82 7.19
C TYR A 140 -14.53 9.09 6.76
N ILE A 141 -14.53 7.77 6.88
CA ILE A 141 -13.40 6.91 6.48
C ILE A 141 -13.88 5.99 5.38
N LEU A 142 -13.26 6.05 4.20
CA LEU A 142 -13.58 5.17 3.08
C LEU A 142 -12.54 4.04 2.99
N ILE A 143 -12.98 2.80 3.11
CA ILE A 143 -12.16 1.60 2.88
C ILE A 143 -12.47 1.09 1.48
N LEU A 144 -11.43 0.99 0.64
CA LEU A 144 -11.49 0.39 -0.68
C LEU A 144 -10.91 -1.02 -0.56
N TRP A 145 -11.77 -2.02 -0.68
CA TRP A 145 -11.46 -3.42 -0.35
C TRP A 145 -11.58 -4.32 -1.57
N ASN A 146 -10.47 -4.91 -2.03
CA ASN A 146 -10.35 -5.93 -3.10
C ASN A 146 -8.83 -6.13 -3.40
N HIS A 147 -8.52 -6.72 -4.56
CA HIS A 147 -7.26 -6.55 -5.27
C HIS A 147 -6.91 -5.09 -5.56
N GLY A 148 -5.61 -4.85 -5.73
CA GLY A 148 -5.03 -3.60 -6.21
C GLY A 148 -3.85 -3.89 -7.14
N GLY A 149 -3.74 -3.10 -8.21
CA GLY A 149 -2.67 -3.22 -9.22
C GLY A 149 -1.75 -2.00 -9.27
N GLY A 150 -1.76 -1.16 -8.23
CA GLY A 150 -1.20 0.18 -8.32
C GLY A 150 -1.96 1.04 -9.34
N TRP A 151 -1.23 1.89 -10.09
CA TRP A 151 -1.85 2.73 -11.13
C TRP A 151 -1.82 2.06 -12.53
N THR A 152 -1.19 0.90 -12.71
CA THR A 152 -0.96 0.34 -14.06
C THR A 152 -2.20 -0.36 -14.63
N PRO A 153 -2.53 -0.18 -15.92
CA PRO A 153 -3.75 -0.69 -16.58
C PRO A 153 -3.75 -2.19 -16.89
N TRP A 154 -2.92 -2.97 -16.21
CA TRP A 154 -2.73 -4.38 -16.52
C TRP A 154 -3.82 -5.22 -15.84
N GLY A 155 -4.54 -6.03 -16.63
CA GLY A 155 -5.79 -6.69 -16.22
C GLY A 155 -7.03 -6.15 -16.95
N ASP A 156 -6.90 -5.03 -17.66
CA ASP A 156 -7.96 -4.52 -18.51
C ASP A 156 -8.12 -5.39 -19.75
N GLY A 157 -9.30 -5.95 -19.95
CA GLY A 157 -9.77 -6.22 -21.30
C GLY A 157 -9.52 -5.00 -22.20
N ASN A 158 -9.33 -5.23 -23.50
CA ASN A 158 -8.77 -4.33 -24.54
C ASN A 158 -9.38 -2.89 -24.72
N SER A 159 -10.05 -2.29 -23.74
CA SER A 159 -10.53 -0.91 -23.78
C SER A 159 -10.32 -0.17 -22.44
N VAL A 160 -9.20 0.56 -22.36
CA VAL A 160 -9.01 1.82 -21.60
C VAL A 160 -8.92 1.74 -20.05
N ALA A 161 -7.66 1.76 -19.58
CA ALA A 161 -7.08 2.35 -18.37
C ALA A 161 -7.56 1.90 -16.96
N SER A 162 -6.91 0.91 -16.34
CA SER A 162 -6.99 0.66 -14.90
C SER A 162 -5.85 1.32 -14.16
N ARG A 163 -6.21 2.34 -13.39
CA ARG A 163 -5.52 2.73 -12.16
C ARG A 163 -6.35 2.21 -11.00
N ALA A 164 -6.65 0.91 -11.00
CA ALA A 164 -7.89 0.46 -10.38
C ALA A 164 -7.71 -0.32 -9.07
N VAL A 165 -8.74 -0.19 -8.24
CA VAL A 165 -9.01 -0.97 -7.04
C VAL A 165 -10.46 -1.44 -7.15
N VAL A 166 -10.89 -2.43 -6.36
CA VAL A 166 -12.28 -2.91 -6.40
C VAL A 166 -12.63 -3.50 -7.76
N TYR A 167 -11.91 -4.56 -8.16
CA TYR A 167 -12.17 -5.32 -9.38
C TYR A 167 -13.44 -6.15 -9.25
N ASP A 168 -14.33 -5.99 -10.23
CA ASP A 168 -15.67 -6.58 -10.26
C ASP A 168 -15.73 -7.71 -11.30
N ASP A 169 -15.50 -8.94 -10.85
CA ASP A 169 -15.47 -10.14 -11.70
C ASP A 169 -16.85 -10.56 -12.25
N VAL A 170 -17.91 -9.97 -11.69
CA VAL A 170 -19.26 -10.07 -12.25
C VAL A 170 -19.36 -9.27 -13.56
N LEU A 171 -18.63 -8.16 -13.68
CA LEU A 171 -18.73 -7.20 -14.78
C LEU A 171 -17.40 -7.03 -15.53
N ASP A 172 -16.91 -8.15 -16.08
CA ASP A 172 -15.70 -8.23 -16.92
C ASP A 172 -14.39 -7.82 -16.24
N ASP A 173 -14.26 -8.09 -14.93
CA ASP A 173 -13.07 -7.76 -14.12
C ASP A 173 -12.67 -6.28 -14.21
N ARG A 174 -13.65 -5.40 -14.36
CA ARG A 174 -13.40 -3.96 -14.41
C ARG A 174 -13.21 -3.42 -13.00
N GLY A 175 -12.13 -2.67 -12.78
CA GLY A 175 -11.86 -2.01 -11.50
C GLY A 175 -12.23 -0.52 -11.50
N LEU A 176 -12.47 0.03 -10.31
CA LEU A 176 -12.67 1.45 -10.07
C LEU A 176 -11.34 2.22 -10.26
N THR A 177 -11.23 2.97 -11.35
CA THR A 177 -10.02 3.73 -11.67
C THR A 177 -9.78 4.86 -10.67
N LEU A 178 -8.54 5.34 -10.56
CA LEU A 178 -8.18 6.49 -9.73
C LEU A 178 -8.97 7.76 -10.11
N ASP A 179 -9.18 8.00 -11.41
CA ASP A 179 -9.94 9.15 -11.89
C ASP A 179 -11.42 9.02 -11.51
N ASP A 180 -11.97 7.80 -11.61
CA ASP A 180 -13.35 7.51 -11.23
C ASP A 180 -13.58 7.59 -9.72
N LEU A 181 -12.62 7.12 -8.93
CA LEU A 181 -12.59 7.26 -7.47
C LEU A 181 -12.59 8.74 -7.05
N VAL A 182 -11.66 9.53 -7.60
CA VAL A 182 -11.57 10.98 -7.32
C VAL A 182 -12.88 11.66 -7.71
N LYS A 183 -13.43 11.32 -8.88
CA LYS A 183 -14.71 11.87 -9.34
C LYS A 183 -15.85 11.51 -8.39
N GLY A 184 -15.99 10.25 -8.01
CA GLY A 184 -17.08 9.79 -7.13
C GLY A 184 -17.03 10.40 -5.74
N ILE A 185 -15.83 10.58 -5.17
CA ILE A 185 -15.66 11.29 -3.90
C ILE A 185 -16.06 12.77 -4.04
N ASN A 186 -15.54 13.46 -5.06
CA ASN A 186 -15.82 14.88 -5.27
C ASN A 186 -17.31 15.15 -5.53
N ASP A 187 -17.97 14.32 -6.33
CA ASP A 187 -19.40 14.47 -6.65
C ASP A 187 -20.30 14.22 -5.42
N SER A 188 -19.84 13.43 -4.44
CA SER A 188 -20.52 13.30 -3.14
C SER A 188 -20.44 14.57 -2.26
N GLY A 189 -19.55 15.51 -2.61
CA GLY A 189 -19.26 16.70 -1.81
C GLY A 189 -18.63 16.39 -0.45
N THR A 190 -17.99 15.22 -0.30
CA THR A 190 -17.41 14.75 0.96
C THR A 190 -15.90 14.70 0.85
N LYS A 191 -15.20 15.38 1.77
CA LYS A 191 -13.78 15.14 1.99
C LYS A 191 -13.64 14.04 3.03
N MET A 192 -12.91 12.99 2.70
CA MET A 192 -12.69 11.88 3.61
C MET A 192 -11.67 12.27 4.68
N LYS A 193 -11.89 11.79 5.91
CA LYS A 193 -10.86 11.86 6.94
C LYS A 193 -9.68 10.96 6.60
N MET A 194 -9.99 9.77 6.10
CA MET A 194 -9.01 8.83 5.61
C MET A 194 -9.58 8.00 4.47
N ILE A 195 -8.79 7.81 3.42
CA ILE A 195 -8.98 6.71 2.48
C ILE A 195 -8.04 5.59 2.91
N TYR A 196 -8.57 4.38 3.13
CA TYR A 196 -7.79 3.20 3.39
C TYR A 196 -7.89 2.26 2.20
N TYR A 197 -6.77 2.06 1.50
CA TYR A 197 -6.63 1.00 0.53
C TYR A 197 -6.28 -0.30 1.24
N ASP A 198 -7.30 -1.11 1.48
CA ASP A 198 -7.13 -2.49 1.92
C ASP A 198 -6.97 -3.38 0.68
N ALA A 199 -5.88 -3.09 -0.06
CA ALA A 199 -5.56 -3.61 -1.37
C ALA A 199 -4.05 -3.54 -1.62
N CYS A 200 -3.56 -4.36 -2.55
CA CYS A 200 -2.13 -4.47 -2.88
C CYS A 200 -1.60 -3.24 -3.63
N LEU A 201 -0.32 -2.90 -3.42
CA LEU A 201 0.45 -1.98 -4.28
C LEU A 201 -0.10 -0.54 -4.38
N MET A 202 -0.92 -0.09 -3.43
CA MET A 202 -1.56 1.23 -3.49
C MET A 202 -0.73 2.37 -2.87
N GLY A 203 0.37 2.04 -2.19
CA GLY A 203 1.33 2.96 -1.56
C GLY A 203 2.26 3.68 -2.55
N MET A 204 1.69 4.30 -3.57
CA MET A 204 2.44 4.96 -4.65
C MET A 204 2.30 6.47 -4.65
N VAL A 205 3.38 7.21 -4.94
CA VAL A 205 3.31 8.68 -5.08
C VAL A 205 2.36 9.09 -6.20
N GLU A 206 2.24 8.29 -7.26
CA GLU A 206 1.28 8.46 -8.35
C GLU A 206 -0.17 8.51 -7.83
N ILE A 207 -0.54 7.55 -6.98
CA ILE A 207 -1.88 7.43 -6.41
C ILE A 207 -2.12 8.55 -5.38
N MET A 208 -1.19 8.73 -4.44
CA MET A 208 -1.32 9.73 -3.37
C MET A 208 -1.51 11.14 -3.91
N SER A 209 -0.84 11.47 -5.04
CA SER A 209 -0.94 12.80 -5.67
C SER A 209 -2.36 13.19 -6.07
N ALA A 210 -3.19 12.23 -6.48
CA ALA A 210 -4.55 12.46 -6.95
C ALA A 210 -5.54 12.68 -5.79
N LEU A 211 -5.19 12.23 -4.59
CA LEU A 211 -6.08 12.19 -3.43
C LEU A 211 -5.98 13.39 -2.51
N THR A 212 -5.12 14.38 -2.81
CA THR A 212 -4.86 15.53 -1.90
C THR A 212 -6.10 16.34 -1.55
N GLU A 213 -7.05 16.45 -2.48
CA GLU A 213 -8.33 17.14 -2.26
C GLU A 213 -9.42 16.20 -1.73
N CYS A 214 -9.24 14.88 -1.89
CA CYS A 214 -10.24 13.87 -1.55
C CYS A 214 -10.16 13.43 -0.08
N ALA A 215 -8.97 13.44 0.51
CA ALA A 215 -8.76 12.95 1.88
C ALA A 215 -7.75 13.78 2.66
N ASP A 216 -7.86 13.81 3.99
CA ASP A 216 -6.79 14.33 4.86
C ASP A 216 -5.63 13.35 5.01
N TYR A 217 -5.95 12.06 5.10
CA TYR A 217 -4.97 10.98 5.25
C TYR A 217 -5.22 9.85 4.26
N VAL A 218 -4.17 9.13 3.88
CA VAL A 218 -4.28 7.88 3.15
C VAL A 218 -3.51 6.80 3.88
N LEU A 219 -4.13 5.64 4.06
CA LEU A 219 -3.51 4.43 4.58
C LEU A 219 -3.42 3.40 3.44
N SER A 220 -2.25 2.80 3.24
CA SER A 220 -2.04 1.85 2.14
C SER A 220 -0.79 1.00 2.35
N ALA A 221 -0.70 -0.13 1.66
CA ALA A 221 0.51 -0.93 1.50
C ALA A 221 1.22 -0.59 0.18
N SER A 222 2.56 -0.54 0.19
CA SER A 222 3.36 -0.45 -1.04
C SER A 222 3.68 -1.83 -1.61
N HIS A 223 3.64 -2.87 -0.78
CA HIS A 223 3.78 -4.28 -1.17
C HIS A 223 2.41 -4.94 -1.41
N ILE A 224 2.44 -6.23 -1.76
CA ILE A 224 1.27 -7.10 -1.67
C ILE A 224 0.73 -7.11 -0.23
N THR A 225 -0.57 -6.87 -0.11
CA THR A 225 -1.31 -6.99 1.15
C THR A 225 -1.75 -8.45 1.33
N PRO A 226 -1.53 -9.07 2.48
CA PRO A 226 -2.04 -10.42 2.73
C PRO A 226 -3.57 -10.47 2.57
N GLY A 227 -4.11 -11.59 2.08
CA GLY A 227 -5.57 -11.75 1.92
C GLY A 227 -6.37 -11.50 3.20
N LEU A 228 -5.76 -11.68 4.38
CA LEU A 228 -6.35 -11.33 5.67
C LEU A 228 -6.79 -9.85 5.77
N GLY A 229 -6.10 -8.96 5.05
CA GLY A 229 -6.39 -7.53 5.03
C GLY A 229 -6.23 -6.87 6.39
N GLY A 230 -6.99 -5.80 6.59
CA GLY A 230 -7.08 -5.07 7.86
C GLY A 230 -7.97 -5.74 8.91
N ASP A 231 -7.66 -5.52 10.20
CA ASP A 231 -8.54 -5.94 11.32
C ASP A 231 -9.57 -4.86 11.67
N TYR A 232 -10.81 -5.03 11.20
CA TYR A 232 -11.83 -3.99 11.39
C TYR A 232 -12.35 -3.90 12.83
N SER A 233 -12.20 -4.97 13.62
CA SER A 233 -12.51 -4.91 15.04
C SER A 233 -11.57 -3.95 15.74
N SER A 234 -10.27 -4.08 15.47
CA SER A 234 -9.23 -3.23 16.02
C SER A 234 -9.36 -1.78 15.56
N LEU A 235 -9.63 -1.55 14.27
CA LEU A 235 -9.84 -0.20 13.73
C LEU A 235 -10.98 0.52 14.47
N MET A 236 -12.14 -0.11 14.58
CA MET A 236 -13.30 0.44 15.30
C MET A 236 -13.00 0.67 16.78
N TYR A 237 -12.30 -0.28 17.42
CA TYR A 237 -11.91 -0.18 18.82
C TYR A 237 -11.01 1.04 19.08
N TYR A 238 -9.95 1.24 18.30
CA TYR A 238 -9.02 2.35 18.52
C TYR A 238 -9.64 3.70 18.21
N LEU A 239 -10.48 3.81 17.18
CA LEU A 239 -11.24 5.04 16.89
C LEU A 239 -12.24 5.40 17.99
N ASN A 240 -12.87 4.38 18.61
CA ASN A 240 -13.83 4.59 19.69
C ASN A 240 -13.16 5.00 21.01
N ASN A 241 -11.93 4.54 21.27
CA ASN A 241 -11.23 4.75 22.55
C ASN A 241 -10.14 5.83 22.51
N SER A 242 -9.76 6.32 21.33
CA SER A 242 -8.80 7.41 21.18
C SER A 242 -9.49 8.76 20.94
N THR A 243 -8.97 9.80 21.58
CA THR A 243 -9.32 11.21 21.28
C THR A 243 -8.50 11.78 20.12
N ASN A 244 -7.39 11.13 19.74
CA ASN A 244 -6.52 11.53 18.63
C ASN A 244 -6.62 10.52 17.49
N PHE A 245 -7.11 10.98 16.33
CA PHE A 245 -7.27 10.18 15.12
C PHE A 245 -5.95 9.52 14.69
N VAL A 246 -4.88 10.31 14.56
CA VAL A 246 -3.58 9.83 14.08
C VAL A 246 -3.02 8.75 15.01
N GLU A 247 -3.09 8.93 16.33
CA GLU A 247 -2.62 7.91 17.28
C GLU A 247 -3.46 6.63 17.25
N ALA A 248 -4.77 6.75 16.95
CA ALA A 248 -5.63 5.58 16.74
C ALA A 248 -5.16 4.77 15.52
N ILE A 249 -4.91 5.45 14.39
CA ILE A 249 -4.49 4.80 13.15
C ILE A 249 -3.08 4.22 13.29
N LYS A 250 -2.13 4.91 13.94
CA LYS A 250 -0.80 4.36 14.24
C LYS A 250 -0.88 3.05 15.01
N THR A 251 -1.71 3.02 16.05
CA THR A 251 -1.88 1.82 16.89
C THR A 251 -2.53 0.70 16.08
N TYR A 252 -3.55 1.02 15.30
CA TYR A 252 -4.20 0.07 14.38
C TYR A 252 -3.20 -0.52 13.36
N SER A 253 -2.42 0.31 12.68
CA SER A 253 -1.42 -0.15 11.70
C SER A 253 -0.34 -1.02 12.36
N PHE A 254 0.09 -0.66 13.57
CA PHE A 254 1.04 -1.47 14.34
C PHE A 254 0.49 -2.88 14.63
N GLU A 255 -0.73 -2.97 15.16
CA GLU A 255 -1.36 -4.24 15.53
C GLU A 255 -1.64 -5.11 14.30
N THR A 256 -2.17 -4.51 13.23
CA THR A 256 -2.48 -5.21 11.97
C THR A 256 -1.23 -5.87 11.38
N VAL A 257 -0.15 -5.11 11.18
CA VAL A 257 1.09 -5.68 10.64
C VAL A 257 1.77 -6.62 11.64
N SER A 258 1.61 -6.39 12.95
CA SER A 258 2.08 -7.34 13.96
C SER A 258 1.33 -8.66 13.90
N HIS A 259 0.03 -8.64 13.61
CA HIS A 259 -0.76 -9.84 13.40
C HIS A 259 -0.29 -10.59 12.15
N TRP A 260 -0.07 -9.91 11.02
CA TRP A 260 0.53 -10.52 9.82
C TRP A 260 1.86 -11.20 10.12
N ASN A 261 2.72 -10.57 10.95
CA ASN A 261 3.97 -11.17 11.41
C ASN A 261 3.77 -12.48 12.18
N THR A 262 2.74 -12.58 13.02
CA THR A 262 2.43 -13.83 13.75
C THR A 262 2.02 -14.98 12.83
N GLN A 263 1.53 -14.64 11.63
CA GLN A 263 1.14 -15.60 10.59
C GLN A 263 2.25 -15.84 9.56
N GLY A 264 3.40 -15.18 9.70
CA GLY A 264 4.48 -15.27 8.71
C GLY A 264 4.13 -14.64 7.36
N LEU A 265 3.26 -13.63 7.33
CA LEU A 265 2.82 -12.96 6.11
C LEU A 265 3.61 -11.65 5.89
N PRO A 266 4.18 -11.42 4.68
CA PRO A 266 4.81 -10.16 4.34
C PRO A 266 3.77 -9.05 4.17
N GLY A 267 4.16 -7.78 4.34
CA GLY A 267 3.29 -6.63 4.09
C GLY A 267 3.72 -5.39 4.84
N ASP A 268 3.20 -4.24 4.43
CA ASP A 268 3.42 -2.96 5.11
C ASP A 268 2.13 -2.15 5.19
N LEU A 269 2.10 -1.19 6.11
CA LEU A 269 1.08 -0.14 6.15
C LEU A 269 1.75 1.20 6.39
N THR A 270 1.48 2.15 5.49
CA THR A 270 2.00 3.51 5.52
C THR A 270 0.84 4.50 5.60
N LEU A 271 0.86 5.36 6.62
CA LEU A 271 -0.08 6.47 6.81
C LEU A 271 0.54 7.77 6.29
N VAL A 272 -0.11 8.37 5.30
CA VAL A 272 0.32 9.60 4.61
C VAL A 272 -0.59 10.77 5.00
N ASP A 273 0.00 11.94 5.31
CA ASP A 273 -0.69 13.24 5.41
C ASP A 273 -0.72 13.92 4.05
N THR A 274 -1.91 14.01 3.45
CA THR A 274 -2.04 14.52 2.07
C THR A 274 -1.76 16.02 1.97
N SER A 275 -1.85 16.78 3.07
CA SER A 275 -1.56 18.21 3.10
C SER A 275 -0.09 18.54 2.88
N LYS A 276 0.79 17.52 2.97
CA LYS A 276 2.24 17.62 2.76
C LYS A 276 2.67 17.19 1.36
N MET A 277 1.77 16.61 0.57
CA MET A 277 2.10 16.06 -0.74
C MET A 277 2.59 17.13 -1.72
N ASP A 278 2.08 18.36 -1.68
CA ASP A 278 2.52 19.43 -2.59
C ASP A 278 4.03 19.72 -2.45
N ASN A 279 4.55 19.71 -1.22
CA ASN A 279 5.98 19.89 -0.97
C ASN A 279 6.78 18.71 -1.55
N LEU A 280 6.34 17.48 -1.29
CA LEU A 280 6.98 16.29 -1.85
C LEU A 280 6.97 16.29 -3.38
N LEU A 281 5.85 16.60 -4.03
CA LEU A 281 5.74 16.69 -5.48
C LEU A 281 6.68 17.76 -6.06
N SER A 282 6.82 18.90 -5.38
CA SER A 282 7.79 19.92 -5.78
C SER A 282 9.23 19.40 -5.72
N GLU A 283 9.59 18.63 -4.70
CA GLU A 283 10.92 18.05 -4.56
C GLU A 283 11.17 16.93 -5.59
N ILE A 284 10.16 16.12 -5.89
CA ILE A 284 10.20 15.11 -6.96
C ILE A 284 10.35 15.79 -8.34
N SER A 285 9.70 16.93 -8.57
CA SER A 285 9.83 17.71 -9.81
C SER A 285 11.27 18.20 -10.01
N VAL A 286 11.92 18.68 -8.95
CA VAL A 286 13.35 19.04 -8.97
C VAL A 286 14.22 17.83 -9.29
N PHE A 287 13.93 16.69 -8.67
CA PHE A 287 14.67 15.45 -8.91
C PHE A 287 14.52 14.97 -10.35
N SER A 288 13.29 14.90 -10.87
CA SER A 288 12.97 14.56 -12.27
C SER A 288 13.71 15.46 -13.25
N GLY A 289 13.68 16.78 -13.02
CA GLY A 289 14.43 17.74 -13.84
C GLY A 289 15.92 17.41 -13.90
N TYR A 290 16.51 17.03 -12.77
CA TYR A 290 17.92 16.68 -12.69
C TYR A 290 18.25 15.32 -13.33
N LEU A 291 17.36 14.32 -13.21
CA LEU A 291 17.48 13.06 -13.93
C LEU A 291 17.54 13.31 -15.45
N LYS A 292 16.68 14.20 -15.97
CA LYS A 292 16.69 14.61 -17.39
C LYS A 292 18.00 15.30 -17.81
N GLU A 293 18.59 16.13 -16.96
CA GLU A 293 19.91 16.74 -17.21
C GLU A 293 21.01 15.68 -17.36
N MET A 294 20.88 14.53 -16.68
CA MET A 294 21.85 13.43 -16.72
C MET A 294 21.66 12.49 -17.94
N MET A 295 20.45 12.44 -18.53
CA MET A 295 20.11 11.51 -19.63
C MET A 295 20.98 11.61 -20.89
N PRO A 296 21.45 12.78 -21.36
CA PRO A 296 22.29 12.85 -22.55
C PRO A 296 23.55 11.96 -22.47
N ALA A 297 24.14 11.81 -21.28
CA ALA A 297 25.30 10.94 -21.08
C ALA A 297 24.93 9.45 -21.24
N ALA A 298 23.81 9.03 -20.66
CA ALA A 298 23.32 7.66 -20.74
C ALA A 298 22.88 7.29 -22.16
N LEU A 299 22.19 8.20 -22.86
CA LEU A 299 21.79 8.01 -24.25
C LEU A 299 23.01 7.90 -25.19
N LYS A 300 24.02 8.74 -24.99
CA LYS A 300 25.27 8.68 -25.75
C LYS A 300 26.02 7.37 -25.50
N TYR A 301 26.08 6.92 -24.24
CA TYR A 301 26.67 5.62 -23.89
C TYR A 301 25.92 4.47 -24.56
N ALA A 302 24.59 4.48 -24.55
CA ALA A 302 23.78 3.43 -25.18
C ALA A 302 23.98 3.36 -26.71
N GLN A 303 24.30 4.48 -27.35
CA GLN A 303 24.57 4.55 -28.80
C GLN A 303 26.00 4.14 -29.16
N ASP A 304 27.00 4.69 -28.45
CA ASP A 304 28.42 4.40 -28.67
C ASP A 304 29.20 4.58 -27.35
N PRO A 305 29.43 3.48 -26.61
CA PRO A 305 30.19 3.50 -25.36
C PRO A 305 31.61 4.06 -25.49
N GLY A 306 32.23 3.98 -26.68
CA GLY A 306 33.58 4.50 -26.92
C GLY A 306 33.64 6.02 -27.07
N SER A 307 32.49 6.67 -27.25
CA SER A 307 32.40 8.11 -27.53
C SER A 307 32.23 8.98 -26.27
N VAL A 308 31.94 8.39 -25.12
CA VAL A 308 31.66 9.12 -23.88
C VAL A 308 32.95 9.62 -23.22
N THR A 309 32.87 10.82 -22.65
CA THR A 309 33.92 11.39 -21.80
C THR A 309 33.95 10.71 -20.43
N PRO A 310 35.04 10.85 -19.65
CA PRO A 310 35.09 10.33 -18.28
C PRO A 310 33.96 10.85 -17.39
N ASP A 311 33.57 12.12 -17.52
CA ASP A 311 32.46 12.69 -16.74
C ASP A 311 31.11 12.10 -17.14
N GLU A 312 30.86 11.93 -18.45
CA GLU A 312 29.66 11.25 -18.96
C GLU A 312 29.60 9.79 -18.50
N MET A 313 30.75 9.08 -18.46
CA MET A 313 30.82 7.72 -17.93
C MET A 313 30.43 7.65 -16.46
N VAL A 314 30.90 8.60 -15.64
CA VAL A 314 30.52 8.68 -14.22
C VAL A 314 29.00 8.86 -14.11
N ILE A 315 28.41 9.80 -14.85
CA ILE A 315 26.96 10.06 -14.85
C ILE A 315 26.18 8.79 -15.22
N THR A 316 26.55 8.14 -16.34
CA THR A 316 25.90 6.90 -16.80
C THR A 316 26.03 5.79 -15.76
N SER A 317 27.21 5.60 -15.17
CA SER A 317 27.42 4.59 -14.14
C SER A 317 26.60 4.87 -12.87
N THR A 318 26.43 6.14 -12.49
CA THR A 318 25.59 6.53 -11.36
C THR A 318 24.12 6.20 -11.63
N LEU A 319 23.59 6.54 -12.82
CA LEU A 319 22.21 6.22 -13.22
C LEU A 319 21.96 4.71 -13.24
N MET A 320 22.87 3.94 -13.87
CA MET A 320 22.78 2.48 -13.91
C MET A 320 22.78 1.88 -12.50
N LYS A 321 23.66 2.35 -11.62
CA LYS A 321 23.68 1.91 -10.21
C LYS A 321 22.36 2.21 -9.50
N GLY A 322 21.80 3.41 -9.66
CA GLY A 322 20.51 3.77 -9.07
C GLY A 322 19.39 2.86 -9.55
N ILE A 323 19.22 2.73 -10.86
CA ILE A 323 18.12 1.98 -11.48
C ILE A 323 18.25 0.47 -11.21
N SER A 324 19.47 -0.07 -11.18
CA SER A 324 19.69 -1.51 -10.97
C SER A 324 19.69 -1.94 -9.50
N ASN A 325 19.95 -1.04 -8.54
CA ASN A 325 20.05 -1.41 -7.12
C ASN A 325 18.95 -0.79 -6.25
N CYS A 326 18.08 0.06 -6.80
CA CYS A 326 16.94 0.59 -6.07
C CYS A 326 16.05 -0.56 -5.57
N TYR A 327 15.56 -0.41 -4.35
CA TYR A 327 14.56 -1.31 -3.79
C TYR A 327 13.32 -1.37 -4.71
N MET A 328 12.85 -2.59 -4.95
CA MET A 328 11.68 -2.89 -5.78
C MET A 328 10.66 -3.60 -4.90
N TYR A 329 9.45 -3.09 -4.82
CA TYR A 329 8.41 -3.54 -3.87
C TYR A 329 7.79 -4.89 -4.23
N GLU A 330 7.93 -5.35 -5.48
CA GLU A 330 7.43 -6.64 -5.94
C GLU A 330 8.52 -7.40 -6.70
N THR A 331 8.66 -8.72 -6.47
CA THR A 331 9.72 -9.55 -7.08
C THR A 331 9.19 -10.78 -7.82
N SER A 332 7.92 -11.13 -7.64
CA SER A 332 7.34 -12.36 -8.19
C SER A 332 6.67 -12.17 -9.54
N TYR A 333 6.30 -10.94 -9.89
CA TYR A 333 5.77 -10.57 -11.21
C TYR A 333 6.64 -9.47 -11.80
N ILE A 334 7.39 -9.77 -12.87
CA ILE A 334 8.19 -8.81 -13.66
C ILE A 334 7.32 -7.67 -14.25
N GLU A 335 6.00 -7.79 -14.10
CA GLU A 335 4.97 -6.96 -14.68
C GLU A 335 4.73 -5.63 -13.94
N PHE A 336 5.18 -5.45 -12.69
CA PHE A 336 4.97 -4.19 -11.95
C PHE A 336 6.29 -3.53 -11.51
N PRO A 337 6.80 -2.55 -12.27
CA PRO A 337 8.11 -1.95 -12.02
C PRO A 337 8.01 -0.80 -10.99
N PHE A 338 7.64 -1.15 -9.76
CA PHE A 338 7.44 -0.21 -8.65
C PHE A 338 8.65 -0.18 -7.72
N PHE A 339 9.26 0.99 -7.59
CA PHE A 339 10.53 1.22 -6.92
C PHE A 339 10.40 2.23 -5.80
N ASP A 340 11.25 2.11 -4.78
CA ASP A 340 11.33 3.10 -3.70
C ASP A 340 11.99 4.40 -4.17
N LEU A 341 11.20 5.48 -4.20
CA LEU A 341 11.66 6.76 -4.76
C LEU A 341 12.81 7.38 -3.96
N LEU A 342 12.74 7.34 -2.62
CA LEU A 342 13.80 7.89 -1.77
C LEU A 342 15.07 7.06 -1.90
N ASN A 343 14.97 5.74 -1.85
CA ASN A 343 16.10 4.85 -1.99
C ASN A 343 16.80 5.04 -3.34
N PHE A 344 16.04 5.23 -4.42
CA PHE A 344 16.61 5.57 -5.72
C PHE A 344 17.47 6.85 -5.64
N ALA A 345 16.91 7.92 -5.08
CA ALA A 345 17.63 9.19 -4.92
C ALA A 345 18.89 9.05 -4.03
N GLU A 346 18.81 8.27 -2.96
CA GLU A 346 19.93 8.01 -2.05
C GLU A 346 21.06 7.20 -2.70
N ILE A 347 20.73 6.20 -3.52
CA ILE A 347 21.75 5.43 -4.27
C ILE A 347 22.46 6.34 -5.26
N LEU A 348 21.73 7.20 -5.99
CA LEU A 348 22.34 8.17 -6.89
C LEU A 348 23.27 9.13 -6.14
N ALA A 349 22.85 9.62 -4.97
CA ALA A 349 23.66 10.49 -4.12
C ALA A 349 24.95 9.82 -3.63
N ASN A 350 24.89 8.54 -3.26
CA ASN A 350 26.04 7.77 -2.78
C ASN A 350 26.98 7.31 -3.91
N GLY A 351 26.46 7.13 -5.13
CA GLY A 351 27.21 6.62 -6.28
C GLY A 351 28.04 7.65 -7.05
N ALA A 352 28.00 8.94 -6.69
CA ALA A 352 28.61 10.02 -7.46
C ALA A 352 29.94 10.53 -6.85
N ALA A 353 31.00 10.60 -7.66
CA ALA A 353 32.35 11.04 -7.24
C ALA A 353 32.74 12.49 -7.68
N SER A 354 31.79 13.28 -8.19
CA SER A 354 32.03 14.58 -8.86
C SER A 354 31.10 15.70 -8.37
N THR A 355 31.10 16.89 -8.97
CA THR A 355 30.17 17.99 -8.64
C THR A 355 28.68 17.61 -8.72
N TYR A 356 28.34 16.61 -9.53
CA TYR A 356 27.02 16.02 -9.59
C TYR A 356 26.61 15.37 -8.26
N SER A 357 27.57 14.86 -7.50
CA SER A 357 27.40 14.32 -6.15
C SER A 357 26.80 15.34 -5.20
N ALA A 358 27.32 16.58 -5.19
CA ALA A 358 26.82 17.61 -4.28
C ALA A 358 25.35 17.98 -4.56
N LYS A 359 24.95 18.04 -5.84
CA LYS A 359 23.54 18.28 -6.22
C LYS A 359 22.66 17.09 -5.87
N LEU A 360 23.08 15.85 -6.15
CA LEU A 360 22.32 14.65 -5.81
C LEU A 360 22.14 14.49 -4.30
N VAL A 361 23.19 14.76 -3.52
CA VAL A 361 23.14 14.75 -2.06
C VAL A 361 22.15 15.79 -1.52
N ASP A 362 22.12 17.00 -2.09
CA ASP A 362 21.12 18.03 -1.72
C ASP A 362 19.69 17.58 -2.07
N ILE A 363 19.48 17.07 -3.29
CA ILE A 363 18.17 16.58 -3.76
C ILE A 363 17.68 15.42 -2.89
N ALA A 364 18.51 14.39 -2.66
CA ALA A 364 18.16 13.26 -1.80
C ALA A 364 17.87 13.71 -0.36
N SER A 365 18.63 14.67 0.17
CA SER A 365 18.37 15.23 1.51
C SER A 365 17.06 16.01 1.58
N ARG A 366 16.67 16.72 0.51
CA ARG A 366 15.40 17.45 0.41
C ARG A 366 14.22 16.48 0.29
N LEU A 367 14.34 15.45 -0.56
CA LEU A 367 13.36 14.37 -0.67
C LEU A 367 13.18 13.65 0.66
N ASN A 368 14.25 13.29 1.36
CA ASN A 368 14.18 12.65 2.67
C ASN A 368 13.39 13.52 3.67
N ARG A 369 13.64 14.84 3.70
CA ARG A 369 12.84 15.75 4.56
C ARG A 369 11.38 15.79 4.16
N ALA A 370 11.08 15.86 2.86
CA ALA A 370 9.70 15.88 2.37
C ALA A 370 8.96 14.56 2.70
N PHE A 371 9.60 13.40 2.54
CA PHE A 371 9.03 12.12 2.94
C PHE A 371 8.81 12.02 4.45
N ASN A 372 9.74 12.52 5.28
CA ASN A 372 9.55 12.57 6.73
C ASN A 372 8.39 13.48 7.17
N GLU A 373 8.00 14.46 6.35
CA GLU A 373 6.82 15.29 6.59
C GLU A 373 5.52 14.61 6.12
N VAL A 374 5.56 13.92 4.98
CA VAL A 374 4.41 13.25 4.37
C VAL A 374 4.04 11.95 5.10
N ILE A 375 5.02 11.12 5.45
CA ILE A 375 4.82 9.84 6.10
C ILE A 375 4.66 10.07 7.61
N VAL A 376 3.43 9.96 8.08
CA VAL A 376 3.07 10.12 9.50
C VAL A 376 3.48 8.89 10.31
N TYR A 377 3.35 7.72 9.69
CA TYR A 377 3.69 6.44 10.28
C TYR A 377 3.87 5.37 9.22
N GLN A 378 4.80 4.45 9.45
CA GLN A 378 4.97 3.27 8.62
C GLN A 378 5.29 2.08 9.50
N LYS A 379 4.70 0.93 9.16
CA LYS A 379 5.01 -0.34 9.79
C LYS A 379 5.20 -1.40 8.72
N LEU A 380 6.37 -2.04 8.73
CA LEU A 380 6.70 -3.17 7.87
C LEU A 380 6.66 -4.47 8.67
N SER A 381 6.35 -5.57 7.98
CA SER A 381 6.54 -6.90 8.51
C SER A 381 8.03 -7.22 8.68
N ASN A 382 8.33 -8.18 9.55
CA ASN A 382 9.68 -8.66 9.82
C ASN A 382 10.26 -9.50 8.66
N ILE A 383 9.45 -9.81 7.64
CA ILE A 383 9.87 -10.58 6.46
C ILE A 383 10.44 -9.66 5.39
N ILE A 384 9.96 -8.42 5.29
CA ILE A 384 10.44 -7.40 4.34
C ILE A 384 11.83 -6.84 4.74
N VAL A 385 12.47 -7.40 5.78
CA VAL A 385 13.67 -6.82 6.40
C VAL A 385 14.93 -7.06 5.56
N ASN A 386 15.24 -6.11 4.68
CA ASN A 386 16.55 -5.47 4.62
C ASN A 386 16.40 -4.02 5.12
N LYS A 387 17.36 -3.53 5.90
CA LYS A 387 17.31 -2.28 6.68
C LYS A 387 17.33 -1.00 5.83
N LEU A 388 16.30 -0.78 5.02
CA LEU A 388 16.07 0.48 4.33
C LEU A 388 14.85 1.16 4.95
N ASP A 389 14.98 2.45 5.26
CA ASP A 389 13.84 3.29 5.61
C ASP A 389 13.02 3.49 4.32
N LEU A 390 12.05 2.60 4.08
CA LEU A 390 11.26 2.61 2.85
C LEU A 390 10.35 3.84 2.80
N SER A 391 10.19 4.41 1.62
CA SER A 391 9.35 5.58 1.36
C SER A 391 8.01 5.16 0.73
N LEU A 392 7.68 5.72 -0.43
CA LEU A 392 6.54 5.33 -1.26
C LEU A 392 7.06 4.85 -2.61
N ALA A 393 6.29 3.94 -3.22
CA ALA A 393 6.60 3.43 -4.54
C ALA A 393 6.43 4.49 -5.63
N VAL A 394 7.24 4.37 -6.70
CA VAL A 394 7.13 5.10 -7.96
C VAL A 394 7.43 4.16 -9.13
N THR A 395 6.83 4.40 -10.29
CA THR A 395 7.17 3.67 -11.51
C THR A 395 8.54 4.10 -12.06
N ILE A 396 9.38 3.11 -12.37
CA ILE A 396 10.60 3.30 -13.17
C ILE A 396 10.59 2.27 -14.29
N VAL A 397 10.66 2.71 -15.55
CA VAL A 397 10.70 1.87 -16.75
C VAL A 397 11.73 2.41 -17.74
N ASP A 398 12.22 1.57 -18.63
CA ASP A 398 12.98 2.02 -19.80
C ASP A 398 12.05 2.52 -20.91
N SER A 399 12.63 3.27 -21.85
CA SER A 399 11.95 3.87 -22.99
C SER A 399 11.31 2.85 -23.93
N GLY A 400 11.81 1.61 -23.98
CA GLY A 400 11.19 0.52 -24.73
C GLY A 400 9.84 0.15 -24.13
N ARG A 401 9.82 -0.12 -22.82
CA ARG A 401 8.58 -0.42 -22.08
C ARG A 401 7.65 0.80 -21.99
N TRP A 402 8.19 2.01 -21.93
CA TRP A 402 7.40 3.25 -22.00
C TRP A 402 6.59 3.35 -23.30
N GLY A 403 7.17 2.93 -24.44
CA GLY A 403 6.51 2.95 -25.74
C GLY A 403 5.36 1.95 -25.91
N GLU A 404 5.13 1.07 -24.92
CA GLU A 404 3.98 0.18 -24.90
C GLU A 404 2.69 0.94 -24.58
N HIS A 405 1.55 0.39 -25.01
CA HIS A 405 0.24 1.04 -24.95
C HIS A 405 -0.24 1.48 -23.55
N TYR A 406 0.41 1.01 -22.49
CA TYR A 406 -0.01 1.24 -21.11
C TYR A 406 0.63 2.47 -20.46
N TYR A 407 1.80 2.90 -20.93
CA TYR A 407 2.55 4.00 -20.32
C TYR A 407 2.36 5.29 -21.12
N ASP A 408 2.68 5.26 -22.42
CA ASP A 408 2.53 6.42 -23.30
C ASP A 408 1.05 6.83 -23.44
N GLY A 409 0.76 8.09 -23.11
CA GLY A 409 -0.58 8.67 -23.15
C GLY A 409 -1.52 8.36 -21.97
N ILE A 410 -1.19 7.40 -21.09
CA ILE A 410 -1.94 7.15 -19.85
C ILE A 410 -1.20 7.75 -18.66
N TYR A 411 0.09 7.47 -18.49
CA TYR A 411 0.86 7.99 -17.34
C TYR A 411 0.84 9.53 -17.28
N SER A 412 0.90 10.17 -18.45
CA SER A 412 0.87 11.63 -18.60
C SER A 412 -0.44 12.31 -18.18
N LYS A 413 -1.49 11.52 -17.92
CA LYS A 413 -2.75 12.00 -17.33
C LYS A 413 -2.76 11.92 -15.80
N LEU A 414 -1.72 11.39 -15.17
CA LEU A 414 -1.62 11.38 -13.71
C LEU A 414 -1.33 12.81 -13.24
N LYS A 415 -2.02 13.27 -12.20
CA LYS A 415 -1.64 14.51 -11.51
C LYS A 415 -0.17 14.51 -11.09
N PHE A 416 0.37 13.35 -10.72
CA PHE A 416 1.79 13.18 -10.46
C PHE A 416 2.67 13.63 -11.63
N ASP A 417 2.39 13.16 -12.85
CA ASP A 417 3.20 13.52 -14.02
C ASP A 417 2.99 14.98 -14.43
N GLU A 418 1.76 15.49 -14.32
CA GLU A 418 1.45 16.91 -14.59
C GLU A 418 2.32 17.87 -13.75
N VAL A 419 2.67 17.48 -12.51
CA VAL A 419 3.48 18.32 -11.60
C VAL A 419 4.98 18.02 -11.71
N THR A 420 5.35 16.76 -11.90
CA THR A 420 6.74 16.31 -11.78
C THR A 420 7.46 16.14 -13.13
N ASN A 421 6.71 16.00 -14.23
CA ASN A 421 7.21 15.61 -15.55
C ASN A 421 8.12 14.37 -15.48
N TRP A 422 7.77 13.41 -14.63
CA TRP A 422 8.51 12.16 -14.44
C TRP A 422 8.44 11.27 -15.70
N GLY A 423 7.30 11.24 -16.37
CA GLY A 423 7.07 10.54 -17.63
C GLY A 423 7.99 10.99 -18.76
N GLU A 424 8.37 12.27 -18.81
CA GLU A 424 9.39 12.73 -19.77
C GLU A 424 10.73 12.04 -19.56
N TRP A 425 11.14 11.82 -18.30
CA TRP A 425 12.36 11.07 -18.00
C TRP A 425 12.21 9.59 -18.37
N LEU A 426 11.10 8.96 -18.00
CA LEU A 426 10.82 7.56 -18.35
C LEU A 426 10.88 7.34 -19.87
N SER A 427 10.32 8.28 -20.65
CA SER A 427 10.26 8.19 -22.12
C SER A 427 11.63 8.17 -22.81
N ILE A 428 12.69 8.62 -22.14
CA ILE A 428 14.04 8.67 -22.69
C ILE A 428 15.04 7.83 -21.89
N ASN A 429 14.61 7.11 -20.85
CA ASN A 429 15.49 6.28 -20.05
C ASN A 429 15.95 5.06 -20.88
N PRO A 430 17.26 4.87 -21.16
CA PRO A 430 17.73 3.71 -21.91
C PRO A 430 18.03 2.49 -21.01
N ILE A 431 17.89 2.62 -19.69
CA ILE A 431 18.34 1.63 -18.72
C ILE A 431 17.16 0.80 -18.25
N VAL A 432 17.20 -0.51 -18.52
CA VAL A 432 16.22 -1.48 -18.03
C VAL A 432 16.33 -1.58 -16.50
N PRO A 433 15.24 -1.30 -15.77
CA PRO A 433 15.23 -1.42 -14.31
C PRO A 433 15.20 -2.90 -13.90
N THR A 434 16.14 -3.28 -13.03
CA THR A 434 16.27 -4.66 -12.54
C THR A 434 15.98 -4.80 -11.05
N GLY A 435 16.17 -3.73 -10.27
CA GLY A 435 15.79 -3.68 -8.87
C GLY A 435 16.45 -4.68 -7.91
N ASN A 436 15.95 -4.60 -6.68
CA ASN A 436 16.27 -5.33 -5.43
C ASN A 436 17.78 -5.54 -5.12
N PRO A 437 18.36 -4.77 -4.17
CA PRO A 437 19.78 -4.80 -3.85
C PRO A 437 20.26 -6.15 -3.30
N ASN A 438 21.35 -6.69 -3.87
CA ASN A 438 22.14 -7.71 -3.19
C ASN A 438 23.01 -7.02 -2.12
N PRO A 439 22.88 -7.33 -0.82
CA PRO A 439 23.73 -6.73 0.21
C PRO A 439 25.23 -7.06 0.06
N ASP A 440 25.58 -8.07 -0.76
CA ASP A 440 26.96 -8.57 -0.89
C ASP A 440 27.73 -8.06 -2.13
N THR A 441 27.12 -7.33 -3.07
CA THR A 441 27.82 -6.89 -4.31
C THR A 441 28.40 -5.49 -4.24
N PHE A 442 28.37 -4.83 -3.07
CA PHE A 442 28.91 -3.48 -2.90
C PHE A 442 30.45 -3.40 -3.03
N MET A 443 31.16 -4.53 -3.19
CA MET A 443 32.64 -4.55 -3.23
C MET A 443 33.30 -5.26 -4.42
N ASP A 444 32.62 -6.04 -5.27
CA ASP A 444 33.37 -6.95 -6.18
C ASP A 444 33.44 -6.56 -7.67
N ASN A 445 32.71 -5.55 -8.15
CA ASN A 445 32.73 -5.22 -9.59
C ASN A 445 33.64 -4.05 -9.98
N PHE A 446 34.69 -3.75 -9.20
CA PHE A 446 35.69 -2.74 -9.57
C PHE A 446 37.15 -3.11 -9.32
N GLU A 447 37.48 -4.40 -9.17
CA GLU A 447 38.87 -4.86 -9.22
C GLU A 447 39.04 -6.04 -10.18
N GLY A 448 39.82 -5.83 -11.25
CA GLY A 448 40.60 -6.89 -11.86
C GLY A 448 40.12 -7.42 -13.21
N ALA A 449 40.60 -6.78 -14.28
CA ALA A 449 40.98 -7.53 -15.47
C ALA A 449 42.03 -8.59 -15.08
N GLY A 450 41.82 -9.84 -15.50
CA GLY A 450 42.79 -10.92 -15.33
C GLY A 450 42.25 -12.23 -15.89
N ASP A 451 42.87 -12.64 -16.99
CA ASP A 451 42.72 -13.89 -17.74
C ASP A 451 42.52 -15.15 -16.87
N ASP A 452 41.69 -16.10 -17.30
CA ASP A 452 42.17 -17.34 -17.94
C ASP A 452 41.00 -18.27 -18.34
N GLU A 453 41.26 -18.95 -19.45
CA GLU A 453 40.46 -19.99 -20.13
C GLU A 453 40.25 -21.22 -19.24
N ASP A 454 39.12 -21.93 -19.40
CA ASP A 454 39.16 -23.36 -19.78
C ASP A 454 37.77 -23.96 -20.01
N GLU A 455 37.80 -24.94 -20.91
CA GLU A 455 36.78 -25.54 -21.74
C GLU A 455 35.89 -26.64 -21.10
N GLU A 456 34.78 -26.87 -21.81
CA GLU A 456 34.14 -28.17 -22.11
C GLU A 456 33.23 -28.89 -21.08
N GLY A 457 32.04 -29.27 -21.57
CA GLY A 457 31.21 -30.31 -20.98
C GLY A 457 29.76 -30.34 -21.48
N GLU A 458 29.54 -30.75 -22.73
CA GLU A 458 28.23 -31.04 -23.33
C GLU A 458 27.41 -32.08 -22.54
N GLY A 459 26.08 -31.96 -22.62
CA GLY A 459 25.14 -32.96 -22.12
C GLY A 459 23.69 -32.64 -22.48
N GLU A 460 23.33 -32.80 -23.76
CA GLU A 460 21.95 -32.85 -24.25
C GLU A 460 21.18 -34.01 -23.58
N GLY A 461 19.91 -33.75 -23.25
CA GLY A 461 19.01 -34.73 -22.66
C GLY A 461 17.56 -34.32 -22.83
N ASP A 462 17.05 -34.50 -24.05
CA ASP A 462 15.64 -34.37 -24.40
C ASP A 462 14.78 -35.35 -23.59
N GLY A 463 13.67 -34.85 -23.06
CA GLY A 463 12.68 -35.63 -22.33
C GLY A 463 11.32 -34.95 -22.38
N GLU A 464 10.64 -35.09 -23.51
CA GLU A 464 9.21 -34.85 -23.67
C GLU A 464 8.43 -35.64 -22.61
N GLY A 465 7.49 -34.96 -21.95
CA GLY A 465 6.65 -35.51 -20.90
C GLY A 465 5.38 -34.68 -20.79
N ASP A 466 4.59 -34.67 -21.86
CA ASP A 466 3.20 -34.21 -21.86
C ASP A 466 2.39 -35.06 -20.86
N GLY A 467 1.86 -34.39 -19.85
CA GLY A 467 0.97 -34.97 -18.85
C GLY A 467 -0.07 -33.93 -18.45
N GLU A 468 -1.17 -33.92 -19.20
CA GLU A 468 -2.42 -33.23 -18.89
C GLU A 468 -2.82 -33.53 -17.44
N GLY A 469 -3.04 -32.47 -16.66
CA GLY A 469 -3.49 -32.50 -15.28
C GLY A 469 -4.59 -31.48 -15.04
N ASP A 470 -5.60 -31.46 -15.92
CA ASP A 470 -6.80 -30.63 -15.79
C ASP A 470 -7.95 -31.45 -15.18
N GLU A 471 -7.88 -31.86 -13.90
CA GLU A 471 -9.04 -32.49 -13.23
C GLU A 471 -9.18 -32.18 -11.70
N ASP A 472 -8.52 -31.16 -11.13
CA ASP A 472 -8.64 -30.87 -9.67
C ASP A 472 -9.05 -29.43 -9.27
N GLU A 473 -9.25 -28.48 -10.21
CA GLU A 473 -9.68 -27.10 -9.85
C GLU A 473 -11.17 -26.96 -9.51
N ASP A 474 -12.05 -27.78 -10.11
CA ASP A 474 -13.51 -27.65 -9.97
C ASP A 474 -14.01 -28.01 -8.55
N GLY A 475 -13.26 -28.85 -7.81
CA GLY A 475 -13.62 -29.29 -6.47
C GLY A 475 -13.24 -28.33 -5.35
N SER A 476 -12.24 -27.47 -5.55
CA SER A 476 -11.80 -26.49 -4.53
C SER A 476 -12.76 -25.32 -4.41
N ASP A 477 -13.34 -24.88 -5.54
CA ASP A 477 -14.23 -23.73 -5.57
C ASP A 477 -15.59 -24.05 -4.93
N GLU A 478 -16.13 -25.25 -5.18
CA GLU A 478 -17.39 -25.71 -4.56
C GLU A 478 -17.26 -25.83 -3.03
N LEU A 479 -16.10 -26.31 -2.53
CA LEU A 479 -15.81 -26.37 -1.09
C LEU A 479 -15.69 -24.98 -0.46
N LEU A 480 -15.04 -24.04 -1.15
CA LEU A 480 -14.91 -22.65 -0.69
C LEU A 480 -16.28 -21.99 -0.60
N ILE A 481 -17.11 -22.15 -1.64
CA ILE A 481 -18.47 -21.63 -1.68
C ILE A 481 -19.30 -22.19 -0.53
N GLN A 482 -19.25 -23.50 -0.31
CA GLN A 482 -19.97 -24.13 0.80
C GLN A 482 -19.52 -23.57 2.15
N LEU A 483 -18.21 -23.40 2.37
CA LEU A 483 -17.69 -22.87 3.62
C LEU A 483 -18.13 -21.41 3.87
N VAL A 484 -18.12 -20.56 2.84
CA VAL A 484 -18.64 -19.17 2.92
C VAL A 484 -20.11 -19.17 3.30
N LEU A 485 -20.93 -19.96 2.60
CA LEU A 485 -22.38 -20.03 2.85
C LEU A 485 -22.69 -20.62 4.24
N GLU A 486 -21.91 -21.60 4.71
CA GLU A 486 -22.03 -22.15 6.06
C GLU A 486 -21.71 -21.10 7.13
N ILE A 487 -20.68 -20.27 6.92
CA ILE A 487 -20.35 -19.17 7.84
C ILE A 487 -21.49 -18.16 7.90
N ILE A 488 -22.04 -17.77 6.75
CA ILE A 488 -23.16 -16.82 6.66
C ILE A 488 -24.41 -17.39 7.35
N ASN A 489 -24.77 -18.63 7.04
CA ASN A 489 -26.01 -19.25 7.52
C ASN A 489 -25.95 -19.72 8.96
N SER A 490 -24.80 -20.19 9.45
CA SER A 490 -24.61 -20.56 10.87
C SER A 490 -24.73 -19.37 11.81
N SER A 491 -24.61 -18.15 11.27
CA SER A 491 -24.63 -16.90 12.00
C SER A 491 -25.97 -16.15 11.87
N ARG A 492 -27.01 -16.66 11.17
CA ARG A 492 -28.30 -15.94 11.04
C ARG A 492 -29.22 -16.08 12.27
#